data_AF-A0A955ASN0-F1
#
_entry.id   AF-A0A955ASN0-F1
#
_cell.length_a   1.000
_cell.length_b   1.000
_cell.length_c   1.000
_cell.angle_alpha   90.00
_cell.angle_beta   90.00
_cell.angle_gamma   90.00
#
_symmetry.space_group_name_H-M   'P 1'
#
loop_
_entity.id
_entity.type
_entity.pdbx_description
1 polymer ?
#
loop_
_entity_poly.entity_id
_entity_poly.type
_entity_poly.pdbx_seq_one_letter_code
_entity_poly.pdbx_strand_id
1 'polypeptide(L)'
;MAEKLVTIARYPNAHVAQLIQSHLLAQGIRAHVSGTNVANMLSHVGSALGGVRLQVAADDVEQANQVLLSLQDEGRIAGWLCGRCHEEVDPGFEICWNCQAHRSEFANPLPQTTDSQRTKSPAPLDDTTPPMSQFVPSDEAAGVDTPNPFAPAAIAGEDVGQQPGHEFLAEQQEEVNAMIDRAWRASVLGMMLLPPLLNFYSMYLLMRVAAYDAPPSSKKRILARWTFAVNLASSLMIGVYRWAIG
;
A
#
# COMPACT_ATOMS: atom_id res chain seq x y z
N MET A 1 39.99 -4.32 0.87
CA MET A 1 39.66 -4.51 2.29
C MET A 1 38.16 -4.34 2.42
N ALA A 2 37.43 -5.31 2.99
CA ALA A 2 35.98 -5.16 3.17
C ALA A 2 35.75 -4.13 4.29
N GLU A 3 35.16 -2.99 3.96
CA GLU A 3 34.77 -1.99 4.96
C GLU A 3 33.73 -2.62 5.90
N LYS A 4 34.04 -2.63 7.20
CA LYS A 4 33.16 -3.18 8.22
C LYS A 4 32.02 -2.19 8.49
N LEU A 5 30.84 -2.49 7.95
CA LEU A 5 29.63 -1.71 8.18
C LEU A 5 29.01 -2.05 9.55
N VAL A 6 28.72 -1.02 10.33
CA VAL A 6 28.09 -1.10 11.66
C VAL A 6 26.71 -0.47 11.58
N THR A 7 25.70 -1.12 12.16
CA THR A 7 24.33 -0.58 12.19
C THR A 7 24.21 0.44 13.32
N ILE A 8 23.83 1.67 12.99
CA ILE A 8 23.68 2.77 13.94
C ILE A 8 22.23 2.96 14.38
N ALA A 9 21.26 2.66 13.51
CA ALA A 9 19.85 2.82 13.81
C ALA A 9 18.96 1.87 12.99
N ARG A 10 17.74 1.65 13.47
CA ARG A 10 16.69 0.88 12.80
C ARG A 10 15.43 1.73 12.67
N TYR A 11 14.82 1.70 11.50
CA TYR A 11 13.62 2.47 11.19
C TYR A 11 12.50 1.55 10.70
N PRO A 12 11.23 1.85 11.01
CA PRO A 12 10.10 1.05 10.54
C PRO A 12 9.83 1.25 9.04
N ASN A 13 10.23 2.39 8.48
CA ASN A 13 9.99 2.73 7.08
C ASN A 13 11.31 3.08 6.35
N ALA A 14 11.31 2.93 5.02
CA ALA A 14 12.48 3.25 4.19
C ALA A 14 12.70 4.76 4.05
N HIS A 15 11.62 5.55 4.09
CA HIS A 15 11.67 6.99 3.86
C HIS A 15 12.50 7.73 4.90
N VAL A 16 12.28 7.46 6.19
CA VAL A 16 13.06 8.10 7.28
C VAL A 16 14.53 7.67 7.20
N ALA A 17 14.79 6.39 6.91
CA ALA A 17 16.16 5.91 6.75
C ALA A 17 16.90 6.60 5.58
N GLN A 18 16.22 6.82 4.45
CA GLN A 18 16.77 7.53 3.29
C GLN A 18 16.97 9.02 3.54
N LEU A 19 16.06 9.66 4.27
CA LEU A 19 16.22 11.06 4.69
C LEU A 19 17.47 11.23 5.56
N ILE A 20 17.68 10.32 6.50
CA ILE A 20 18.86 10.37 7.38
C ILE A 20 20.14 10.03 6.62
N GLN A 21 20.06 9.08 5.67
CA GLN A 21 21.17 8.78 4.77
C GLN A 21 21.60 10.02 3.98
N SER A 22 20.66 10.81 3.44
CA SER A 22 21.00 12.02 2.68
C SER A 22 21.67 13.08 3.57
N HIS A 23 21.22 13.22 4.82
CA HIS A 23 21.86 14.10 5.81
C HIS A 23 23.29 13.67 6.17
N LEU A 24 23.52 12.37 6.41
CA LEU A 24 24.85 11.84 6.69
C LEU A 24 25.80 12.04 5.49
N LEU A 25 25.31 11.77 4.28
CA LEU A 25 26.08 11.97 3.05
C LEU A 25 26.47 13.45 2.84
N ALA A 26 25.57 14.39 3.16
CA ALA A 26 25.85 15.82 3.07
C ALA A 26 26.97 16.27 4.03
N GLN A 27 27.20 15.54 5.12
CA GLN A 27 28.30 15.77 6.06
C GLN A 27 29.55 14.94 5.75
N GLY A 28 29.59 14.26 4.59
CA GLY A 28 30.71 13.44 4.15
C GLY A 28 30.75 12.03 4.74
N ILE A 29 29.72 11.61 5.49
CA ILE A 29 29.64 10.29 6.10
C ILE A 29 28.95 9.32 5.14
N ARG A 30 29.65 8.27 4.72
CA ARG A 30 29.08 7.25 3.82
C ARG A 30 28.14 6.34 4.62
N ALA A 31 26.85 6.43 4.32
CA ALA A 31 25.81 5.61 4.93
C ALA A 31 25.15 4.66 3.90
N HIS A 32 24.87 3.43 4.33
CA HIS A 32 24.19 2.39 3.56
C HIS A 32 22.87 2.01 4.23
N VAL A 33 21.81 1.96 3.45
CA VAL A 33 20.47 1.55 3.91
C VAL A 33 20.20 0.13 3.41
N SER A 34 19.93 -0.79 4.33
CA SER A 34 19.59 -2.19 4.01
C SER A 34 18.21 -2.58 4.55
N GLY A 35 17.53 -3.51 3.88
CA GLY A 35 16.22 -4.02 4.31
C GLY A 35 15.00 -3.29 3.73
N THR A 36 15.19 -2.36 2.80
CA THR A 36 14.10 -1.58 2.17
C THR A 36 13.10 -2.46 1.40
N ASN A 37 13.58 -3.47 0.66
CA ASN A 37 12.71 -4.37 -0.13
C ASN A 37 11.75 -5.19 0.74
N VAL A 38 12.19 -5.63 1.92
CA VAL A 38 11.34 -6.41 2.85
C VAL A 38 10.27 -5.51 3.48
N ALA A 39 10.63 -4.28 3.83
CA ALA A 39 9.69 -3.30 4.38
C ALA A 39 8.63 -2.86 3.35
N ASN A 40 9.01 -2.65 2.09
CA ASN A 40 8.10 -2.17 1.05
C ASN A 40 7.17 -3.27 0.51
N MET A 41 7.61 -4.53 0.45
CA MET A 41 6.75 -5.64 0.00
C MET A 41 5.73 -6.09 1.05
N LEU A 42 5.98 -5.85 2.33
CA LEU A 42 5.17 -6.33 3.45
C LEU A 42 4.91 -5.19 4.44
N SER A 43 4.11 -4.21 4.01
CA SER A 43 3.81 -2.96 4.76
C SER A 43 3.39 -3.17 6.22
N HIS A 44 2.79 -4.33 6.56
CA HIS A 44 2.36 -4.66 7.93
C HIS A 44 3.32 -5.57 8.72
N VAL A 45 4.30 -6.22 8.08
CA VAL A 45 5.17 -7.25 8.73
C VAL A 45 6.66 -6.86 8.69
N GLY A 46 7.04 -5.85 7.90
CA GLY A 46 8.44 -5.43 7.74
C GLY A 46 9.13 -5.01 9.04
N SER A 47 8.39 -4.46 10.01
CA SER A 47 8.90 -4.09 11.34
C SER A 47 9.23 -5.31 12.21
N ALA A 48 8.44 -6.38 12.12
CA ALA A 48 8.69 -7.64 12.86
C ALA A 48 9.92 -8.40 12.35
N LEU A 49 10.31 -8.18 11.09
CA LEU A 49 11.46 -8.84 10.44
C LEU A 49 12.78 -8.08 10.59
N GLY A 50 12.85 -7.10 11.51
CA GLY A 50 14.09 -6.38 11.84
C GLY A 50 14.22 -4.99 11.21
N GLY A 51 13.21 -4.53 10.48
CA GLY A 51 13.11 -3.15 9.97
C GLY A 51 14.18 -2.76 8.95
N VAL A 52 14.20 -1.47 8.60
CA VAL A 52 15.20 -0.87 7.72
C VAL A 52 16.41 -0.47 8.57
N ARG A 53 17.60 -0.98 8.23
CA ARG A 53 18.85 -0.72 8.96
C ARG A 53 19.67 0.36 8.26
N LEU A 54 20.07 1.37 9.03
CA LEU A 54 21.03 2.37 8.60
C LEU A 54 22.41 1.99 9.12
N GLN A 55 23.37 1.88 8.21
CA GLN A 55 24.72 1.39 8.50
C GLN A 55 25.78 2.38 8.02
N VAL A 56 26.86 2.53 8.77
CA VAL A 56 28.01 3.38 8.42
C VAL A 56 29.31 2.60 8.62
N ALA A 57 30.43 3.13 8.12
CA ALA A 57 31.74 2.57 8.42
C ALA A 57 32.02 2.62 9.93
N ALA A 58 32.73 1.63 10.47
CA ALA A 58 33.06 1.56 11.89
C ALA A 58 33.75 2.82 12.43
N ASP A 59 34.56 3.48 11.59
CA ASP A 59 35.32 4.68 11.94
C ASP A 59 34.43 5.94 12.05
N ASP A 60 33.28 5.95 11.37
CA ASP A 60 32.37 7.09 11.29
C ASP A 60 31.20 7.01 12.29
N VAL A 61 31.14 5.96 13.13
CA VAL A 61 30.00 5.70 14.03
C VAL A 61 29.76 6.86 15.00
N GLU A 62 30.83 7.40 15.60
CA GLU A 62 30.71 8.46 16.59
C GLU A 62 30.23 9.77 15.95
N GLN A 63 30.79 10.12 14.79
CA GLN A 63 30.33 11.28 14.03
C GLN A 63 28.87 11.11 13.60
N ALA A 64 28.50 9.94 13.06
CA ALA A 64 27.13 9.68 12.64
C ALA A 64 26.12 9.81 13.79
N ASN A 65 26.48 9.35 15.00
CA ASN A 65 25.62 9.51 16.17
C ASN A 65 25.44 10.98 16.58
N GLN A 66 26.49 11.82 16.45
CA GLN A 66 26.36 13.26 16.70
C GLN A 66 25.38 13.93 15.73
N VAL A 67 25.40 13.53 14.45
CA VAL A 67 24.43 14.01 13.44
C VAL A 67 23.00 13.58 13.79
N LEU A 68 22.83 12.34 14.22
CA LEU A 68 21.50 11.84 14.60
C LEU A 68 20.93 12.62 15.78
N LEU A 69 21.76 12.90 16.80
CA LEU A 69 21.36 13.69 17.95
C LEU A 69 20.97 15.12 17.54
N SER A 70 21.76 15.77 16.68
CA SER A 70 21.43 17.13 16.22
C SER A 70 20.12 17.16 15.43
N LEU A 71 19.86 16.17 14.57
CA LEU A 71 18.60 16.07 13.82
C LEU A 71 17.39 15.81 14.73
N GLN A 72 17.59 15.09 15.84
CA GLN A 72 16.55 14.84 16.83
C GLN A 72 16.23 16.10 17.64
N ASP A 73 17.25 16.84 18.07
CA ASP A 73 17.09 18.11 18.79
C ASP A 73 16.43 19.18 17.92
N GLU A 74 16.75 19.20 16.62
CA GLU A 74 16.06 20.04 15.63
C GLU A 74 14.64 19.53 15.29
N GLY A 75 14.22 18.40 15.86
CA GLY A 75 12.86 17.88 15.71
C GLY A 75 12.54 17.34 14.31
N ARG A 76 13.56 17.04 13.49
CA ARG A 76 13.39 16.63 12.07
C ARG A 76 13.07 15.16 11.87
N ILE A 77 13.40 14.32 12.85
CA ILE A 77 13.28 12.86 12.73
C ILE A 77 12.48 12.21 13.85
N ALA A 78 12.29 12.89 14.98
CA ALA A 78 11.47 12.40 16.09
C ALA A 78 10.17 13.19 16.16
N GLY A 79 9.05 12.47 16.16
CA GLY A 79 7.74 13.06 16.42
C GLY A 79 7.65 13.71 17.80
N TRP A 80 6.59 14.45 18.04
CA TRP A 80 6.33 15.14 19.29
C TRP A 80 4.93 14.82 19.81
N LEU A 81 4.76 14.85 21.12
CA LEU A 81 3.44 14.77 21.75
C LEU A 81 2.90 16.16 21.98
N CYS A 82 1.67 16.38 21.53
CA CYS A 82 0.99 17.62 21.82
C CYS A 82 0.63 17.71 23.31
N GLY A 83 1.21 18.65 24.05
CA GLY A 83 0.90 18.89 25.46
C GLY A 83 -0.52 19.39 25.73
N ARG A 84 -1.28 19.77 24.68
CA ARG A 84 -2.68 20.19 24.81
C ARG A 84 -3.65 19.02 24.74
N CYS A 85 -3.55 18.16 23.73
CA CYS A 85 -4.48 17.04 23.52
C CYS A 85 -3.84 15.65 23.67
N HIS A 86 -2.54 15.57 23.93
CA HIS A 86 -1.73 14.36 24.06
C HIS A 86 -1.65 13.48 22.80
N GLU A 87 -1.92 14.07 21.63
CA GLU A 87 -1.80 13.37 20.34
C GLU A 87 -0.34 13.22 19.90
N GLU A 88 -0.01 12.10 19.26
CA GLU A 88 1.28 11.86 18.60
C GLU A 88 1.29 12.61 17.25
N VAL A 89 2.24 13.53 17.09
CA VAL A 89 2.39 14.37 15.90
C VAL A 89 3.72 14.04 15.22
N ASP A 90 3.65 13.79 13.92
CA ASP A 90 4.82 13.50 13.10
C ASP A 90 5.83 14.68 13.10
N PRO A 91 7.15 14.40 12.97
CA PRO A 91 8.21 15.41 13.05
C PRO A 91 8.08 16.54 12.03
N GLY A 92 7.43 16.29 10.90
CA GLY A 92 7.25 17.26 9.81
C GLY A 92 6.15 18.30 10.03
N PHE A 93 5.38 18.22 11.12
CA PHE A 93 4.30 19.16 11.39
C PHE A 93 4.65 20.15 12.50
N GLU A 94 4.52 21.44 12.19
CA GLU A 94 4.64 22.54 13.16
C GLU A 94 3.36 22.74 13.99
N ILE A 95 2.26 22.10 13.59
CA ILE A 95 0.95 22.26 14.22
C ILE A 95 0.36 20.88 14.48
N CYS A 96 -0.23 20.68 15.66
CA CYS A 96 -0.97 19.47 15.97
C CYS A 96 -2.19 19.34 15.06
N TRP A 97 -2.26 18.25 14.30
CA TRP A 97 -3.36 17.98 13.37
C TRP A 97 -4.72 17.78 14.06
N ASN A 98 -4.74 17.42 15.35
CA ASN A 98 -5.97 17.20 16.11
C ASN A 98 -6.51 18.51 16.76
N CYS A 99 -5.67 19.28 17.46
CA CYS A 99 -6.12 20.46 18.22
C CYS A 99 -5.58 21.81 17.72
N GLN A 100 -4.83 21.81 16.62
CA GLN A 100 -4.21 22.99 16.00
C GLN A 100 -3.22 23.76 16.89
N ALA A 101 -2.72 23.15 17.97
CA ALA A 101 -1.69 23.75 18.82
C ALA A 101 -0.33 23.82 18.10
N HIS A 102 0.38 24.95 18.24
CA HIS A 102 1.70 25.13 17.64
C HIS A 102 2.78 24.36 18.43
N ARG A 103 3.72 23.74 17.72
CA ARG A 103 4.81 22.93 18.26
C ARG A 103 5.64 23.70 19.27
N SER A 104 5.99 24.94 18.96
CA SER A 104 6.81 25.80 19.85
C SER A 104 6.20 26.03 21.23
N GLU A 105 4.88 25.91 21.37
CA GLU A 105 4.16 26.19 22.63
C GLU A 105 3.80 24.92 23.40
N PHE A 106 3.56 23.81 22.70
CA PHE A 106 2.98 22.60 23.29
C PHE A 106 3.78 21.33 22.99
N ALA A 107 5.00 21.39 22.45
CA ALA A 107 5.78 20.19 22.17
C ALA A 107 6.36 19.56 23.42
N ASN A 108 5.96 18.31 23.68
CA ASN A 108 6.67 17.41 24.58
C ASN A 108 7.40 16.35 23.75
N PRO A 109 8.65 15.96 24.09
CA PRO A 109 9.31 14.84 23.45
C PRO A 109 8.48 13.56 23.60
N LEU A 110 8.39 12.75 22.55
CA LEU A 110 7.83 11.40 22.67
C LEU A 110 8.63 10.62 23.73
N PRO A 111 7.97 9.90 24.66
CA PRO A 111 8.69 8.99 25.56
C PRO A 111 9.40 7.95 24.71
N GLN A 112 10.71 7.80 24.92
CA GLN A 112 11.50 6.78 24.24
C GLN A 112 11.06 5.40 24.74
N THR A 113 10.10 4.79 24.06
CA THR A 113 9.73 3.40 24.32
C THR A 113 10.84 2.52 23.79
N THR A 114 11.66 1.98 24.69
CA THR A 114 12.51 0.84 24.40
C THR A 114 11.64 -0.32 23.91
N ASP A 115 12.10 -1.02 22.86
CA ASP A 115 11.45 -2.14 22.19
C ASP A 115 10.78 -3.13 23.16
N SER A 116 9.49 -2.98 23.40
CA SER A 116 8.52 -4.03 23.77
C SER A 116 7.24 -3.34 24.25
N GLN A 117 6.08 -3.79 23.76
CA GLN A 117 4.72 -3.35 24.13
C GLN A 117 4.09 -2.24 23.28
N ARG A 118 4.09 -2.39 21.96
CA ARG A 118 2.94 -1.94 21.14
C ARG A 118 1.99 -3.12 20.92
N THR A 119 1.46 -3.68 22.02
CA THR A 119 0.22 -4.46 22.03
C THR A 119 -0.84 -3.61 22.70
N LYS A 120 -1.43 -2.68 21.94
CA LYS A 120 -2.81 -2.28 22.19
C LYS A 120 -3.60 -2.58 20.94
N SER A 121 -4.17 -3.77 20.98
CA SER A 121 -5.42 -4.10 20.32
C SER A 121 -6.38 -2.91 20.47
N PRO A 122 -6.99 -2.38 19.40
CA PRO A 122 -8.03 -1.39 19.58
C PRO A 122 -9.15 -2.03 20.41
N ALA A 123 -9.61 -1.29 21.42
CA ALA A 123 -10.78 -1.65 22.21
C ALA A 123 -11.97 -1.95 21.25
N PRO A 124 -12.93 -2.79 21.67
CA PRO A 124 -14.11 -3.07 20.86
C PRO A 124 -14.75 -1.76 20.42
N LEU A 125 -14.94 -1.56 19.12
CA LEU A 125 -15.73 -0.44 18.61
C LEU A 125 -17.13 -0.54 19.20
N ASP A 126 -17.52 0.46 20.00
CA ASP A 126 -18.92 0.68 20.34
C ASP A 126 -19.69 0.96 19.05
N ASP A 127 -20.75 0.18 18.85
CA ASP A 127 -21.57 0.03 17.64
C ASP A 127 -22.54 1.21 17.42
N THR A 128 -22.07 2.44 17.66
CA THR A 128 -22.86 3.67 17.52
C THR A 128 -22.34 4.59 16.43
N THR A 129 -21.64 4.05 15.41
CA THR A 129 -21.28 4.84 14.23
C THR A 129 -22.55 5.05 13.39
N PRO A 130 -23.05 6.28 13.22
CA PRO A 130 -24.14 6.52 12.28
C PRO A 130 -23.65 6.14 10.87
N PRO A 131 -24.51 5.57 10.01
CA PRO A 131 -24.10 5.20 8.66
C PRO A 131 -23.52 6.42 7.92
N MET A 132 -22.39 6.23 7.24
CA MET A 132 -21.71 7.23 6.39
C MET A 132 -22.54 7.69 5.17
N SER A 133 -23.86 7.66 5.23
CA SER A 133 -24.77 7.98 4.12
C SER A 133 -25.45 9.35 4.25
N GLN A 134 -24.91 10.28 5.05
CA GLN A 134 -25.48 11.63 5.17
C GLN A 134 -24.45 12.75 5.08
N PHE A 135 -23.41 12.57 4.26
CA PHE A 135 -22.77 13.74 3.65
C PHE A 135 -23.66 14.19 2.48
N VAL A 136 -24.79 14.82 2.82
CA VAL A 136 -25.50 15.67 1.86
C VAL A 136 -24.69 16.96 1.82
N PRO A 137 -24.12 17.39 0.68
CA PRO A 137 -23.61 18.74 0.56
C PRO A 137 -24.79 19.65 0.90
N SER A 138 -24.72 20.40 2.00
CA SER A 138 -25.73 21.41 2.28
C SER A 138 -25.67 22.42 1.14
N ASP A 139 -26.67 22.41 0.27
CA ASP A 139 -26.87 23.40 -0.80
C ASP A 139 -27.04 24.84 -0.24
N GLU A 140 -27.02 25.01 1.09
CA GLU A 140 -27.08 26.28 1.81
C GLU A 140 -25.76 27.08 1.83
N ALA A 141 -24.68 26.56 1.24
CA ALA A 141 -23.47 27.35 0.99
C ALA A 141 -23.48 28.10 -0.36
N ALA A 142 -24.60 28.13 -1.08
CA ALA A 142 -24.80 28.89 -2.32
C ALA A 142 -24.94 30.41 -2.11
N GLY A 143 -24.07 31.00 -1.28
CA GLY A 143 -24.14 32.42 -0.91
C GLY A 143 -22.81 33.16 -0.84
N VAL A 144 -21.70 32.52 -1.24
CA VAL A 144 -20.39 33.21 -1.33
C VAL A 144 -19.75 32.87 -2.68
N ASP A 145 -19.92 33.78 -3.64
CA ASP A 145 -19.19 33.85 -4.90
C ASP A 145 -17.70 34.17 -4.66
N THR A 146 -16.99 33.31 -3.92
CA THR A 146 -15.53 33.29 -3.99
C THR A 146 -15.16 32.23 -5.02
N PRO A 147 -14.66 32.61 -6.22
CA PRO A 147 -14.08 31.65 -7.13
C PRO A 147 -12.98 30.93 -6.37
N ASN A 148 -13.06 29.60 -6.29
CA ASN A 148 -11.98 28.80 -5.71
C ASN A 148 -10.65 29.26 -6.35
N PRO A 149 -9.71 29.87 -5.58
CA PRO A 149 -8.47 30.40 -6.13
C PRO A 149 -7.57 29.29 -6.72
N PHE A 150 -7.84 28.04 -6.34
CA PHE A 150 -7.18 26.84 -6.83
C PHE A 150 -8.01 26.10 -7.89
N ALA A 151 -9.09 26.69 -8.41
CA ALA A 151 -9.76 26.15 -9.58
C ALA A 151 -8.75 26.14 -10.74
N PRO A 152 -8.53 24.99 -11.40
CA PRO A 152 -7.62 24.94 -12.54
C PRO A 152 -8.10 25.94 -13.58
N ALA A 153 -7.20 26.79 -14.07
CA ALA A 153 -7.51 27.68 -15.17
C ALA A 153 -8.02 26.83 -16.33
N ALA A 154 -9.24 27.08 -16.79
CA ALA A 154 -9.79 26.37 -17.93
C ALA A 154 -8.92 26.72 -19.15
N ILE A 155 -8.01 25.81 -19.52
CA ILE A 155 -7.19 25.94 -20.71
C ILE A 155 -8.14 25.74 -21.89
N ALA A 156 -8.57 26.84 -22.51
CA ALA A 156 -9.41 26.82 -23.68
C ALA A 156 -8.57 26.34 -24.88
N GLY A 157 -8.73 25.06 -25.23
CA GLY A 157 -8.26 24.53 -26.50
C GLY A 157 -6.94 23.76 -26.43
N GLU A 158 -6.93 22.64 -25.73
CA GLU A 158 -6.09 21.49 -26.05
C GLU A 158 -6.79 20.25 -25.45
N ASP A 159 -6.73 19.11 -26.14
CA ASP A 159 -7.30 17.80 -25.73
C ASP A 159 -6.62 17.27 -24.44
N VAL A 160 -6.73 18.00 -23.34
CA VAL A 160 -6.25 17.63 -22.02
C VAL A 160 -7.45 17.20 -21.21
N GLY A 161 -7.84 15.93 -21.35
CA GLY A 161 -9.02 15.44 -20.65
C GLY A 161 -9.37 13.98 -20.91
N GLN A 162 -8.38 13.09 -21.05
CA GLN A 162 -8.64 11.67 -20.80
C GLN A 162 -8.99 11.56 -19.31
N GLN A 163 -10.27 11.41 -19.01
CA GLN A 163 -10.76 11.30 -17.63
C GLN A 163 -10.06 10.11 -16.96
N PRO A 164 -9.34 10.30 -15.83
CA PRO A 164 -8.52 9.25 -15.20
C PRO A 164 -9.33 8.00 -14.81
N GLY A 165 -10.65 8.13 -14.63
CA GLY A 165 -11.53 7.00 -14.37
C GLY A 165 -11.82 6.12 -15.61
N HIS A 166 -11.84 6.68 -16.81
CA HIS A 166 -12.19 5.93 -18.03
C HIS A 166 -11.03 5.07 -18.53
N GLU A 167 -9.80 5.55 -18.36
CA GLU A 167 -8.58 4.82 -18.71
C GLU A 167 -8.35 3.65 -17.73
N PHE A 168 -8.49 3.89 -16.43
CA PHE A 168 -8.37 2.87 -15.39
C PHE A 168 -9.39 1.72 -15.54
N LEU A 169 -10.66 2.05 -15.84
CA LEU A 169 -11.69 1.03 -16.09
C LEU A 169 -11.43 0.25 -17.37
N ALA A 170 -10.86 0.88 -18.40
CA ALA A 170 -10.46 0.20 -19.64
C ALA A 170 -9.29 -0.76 -19.40
N GLU A 171 -8.29 -0.35 -18.62
CA GLU A 171 -7.15 -1.19 -18.22
C GLU A 171 -7.61 -2.41 -17.41
N GLN A 172 -8.43 -2.21 -16.37
CA GLN A 172 -9.00 -3.32 -15.60
C GLN A 172 -9.80 -4.30 -16.47
N GLN A 173 -10.59 -3.76 -17.41
CA GLN A 173 -11.38 -4.56 -18.32
C GLN A 173 -10.48 -5.38 -19.27
N GLU A 174 -9.37 -4.82 -19.73
CA GLU A 174 -8.39 -5.52 -20.55
C GLU A 174 -7.71 -6.66 -19.78
N GLU A 175 -7.33 -6.43 -18.52
CA GLU A 175 -6.78 -7.46 -17.64
C GLU A 175 -7.76 -8.64 -17.43
N VAL A 176 -9.02 -8.32 -17.15
CA VAL A 176 -10.10 -9.31 -17.01
C VAL A 176 -10.26 -10.12 -18.30
N ASN A 177 -10.26 -9.46 -19.46
CA ASN A 177 -10.38 -10.12 -20.75
C ASN A 177 -9.18 -11.05 -21.04
N ALA A 178 -7.96 -10.61 -20.71
CA ALA A 178 -6.75 -11.42 -20.85
C ALA A 178 -6.78 -12.66 -19.94
N MET A 179 -7.32 -12.55 -18.73
CA MET A 179 -7.52 -13.70 -17.84
C MET A 179 -8.51 -14.72 -18.42
N ILE A 180 -9.62 -14.25 -19.02
CA ILE A 180 -10.60 -15.13 -19.69
C ILE A 180 -9.96 -15.88 -20.87
N ASP A 181 -9.13 -15.20 -21.67
CA ASP A 181 -8.46 -15.85 -22.80
C ASP A 181 -7.45 -16.93 -22.37
N ARG A 182 -6.75 -16.70 -21.26
CA ARG A 182 -5.88 -17.71 -20.65
C ARG A 182 -6.68 -18.89 -20.09
N ALA A 183 -7.81 -18.61 -19.43
CA ALA A 183 -8.67 -19.65 -18.86
C ALA A 183 -9.27 -20.58 -19.93
N TRP A 184 -9.67 -20.01 -21.08
CA TRP A 184 -10.18 -20.76 -22.24
C TRP A 184 -9.09 -21.64 -22.87
N ARG A 185 -7.89 -21.10 -23.10
CA ARG A 185 -6.78 -21.89 -23.64
C ARG A 185 -6.40 -23.03 -22.69
N ALA A 186 -6.38 -22.76 -21.39
CA ALA A 186 -6.11 -23.77 -20.37
C ALA A 186 -7.18 -24.88 -20.33
N SER A 187 -8.47 -24.55 -20.48
CA SER A 187 -9.53 -25.58 -20.50
C SER A 187 -9.44 -26.47 -21.74
N VAL A 188 -9.13 -25.90 -22.91
CA VAL A 188 -8.98 -26.68 -24.15
C VAL A 188 -7.73 -27.58 -24.09
N LEU A 189 -6.59 -27.04 -23.64
CA LEU A 189 -5.36 -27.84 -23.48
C LEU A 189 -5.50 -28.89 -22.37
N GLY A 190 -6.24 -28.58 -21.31
CA GLY A 190 -6.50 -29.49 -20.20
C GLY A 190 -7.24 -30.74 -20.63
N MET A 191 -8.21 -30.61 -21.54
CA MET A 191 -8.93 -31.75 -22.10
C MET A 191 -7.99 -32.77 -22.80
N MET A 192 -6.86 -32.32 -23.34
CA MET A 192 -5.99 -33.14 -24.18
C MET A 192 -4.73 -33.67 -23.48
N LEU A 193 -4.11 -32.88 -22.58
CA LEU A 193 -2.76 -33.16 -22.09
C LEU A 193 -2.71 -33.64 -20.63
N LEU A 194 -3.49 -33.04 -19.74
CA LEU A 194 -3.52 -33.36 -18.30
C LEU A 194 -4.83 -32.81 -17.66
N PRO A 195 -5.95 -33.57 -17.76
CA PRO A 195 -7.28 -33.09 -17.39
C PRO A 195 -7.45 -32.56 -15.97
N PRO A 196 -6.92 -33.18 -14.91
CA PRO A 196 -7.18 -32.65 -13.56
C PRO A 196 -6.48 -31.30 -13.34
N LEU A 197 -5.18 -31.19 -13.59
CA LEU A 197 -4.40 -30.00 -13.20
C LEU A 197 -4.80 -28.74 -14.00
N LEU A 198 -5.00 -28.86 -15.31
CA LEU A 198 -5.31 -27.70 -16.15
C LEU A 198 -6.77 -27.23 -16.00
N ASN A 199 -7.71 -28.14 -15.73
CA ASN A 199 -9.11 -27.75 -15.47
C ASN A 199 -9.25 -27.06 -14.11
N PHE A 200 -8.49 -27.47 -13.08
CA PHE A 200 -8.44 -26.73 -11.81
C PHE A 200 -7.85 -25.33 -11.98
N TYR A 201 -6.80 -25.17 -12.79
CA TYR A 201 -6.23 -23.87 -13.10
C TYR A 201 -7.22 -22.96 -13.87
N SER A 202 -7.93 -23.51 -14.85
CA SER A 202 -8.99 -22.80 -15.58
C SER A 202 -10.13 -22.34 -14.66
N MET A 203 -10.57 -23.21 -13.75
CA MET A 203 -11.61 -22.90 -12.77
C MET A 203 -11.16 -21.81 -11.77
N TYR A 204 -9.90 -21.89 -11.31
CA TYR A 204 -9.31 -20.87 -10.44
C TYR A 204 -9.27 -19.49 -11.11
N LEU A 205 -8.91 -19.43 -12.40
CA LEU A 205 -8.93 -18.16 -13.14
C LEU A 205 -10.35 -17.58 -13.28
N LEU A 206 -11.37 -18.41 -13.52
CA LEU A 206 -12.76 -17.95 -13.58
C LEU A 206 -13.28 -17.47 -12.21
N MET A 207 -12.90 -18.17 -11.13
CA MET A 207 -13.23 -17.74 -9.76
C MET A 207 -12.56 -16.40 -9.42
N ARG A 208 -11.32 -16.20 -9.85
CA ARG A 208 -10.61 -14.93 -9.69
C ARG A 208 -11.29 -13.80 -10.47
N VAL A 209 -11.70 -14.04 -11.72
CA VAL A 209 -12.47 -13.07 -12.52
C VAL A 209 -13.80 -12.71 -11.84
N ALA A 210 -14.47 -13.67 -11.19
CA ALA A 210 -15.70 -13.40 -10.44
C ALA A 210 -15.48 -12.56 -9.16
N ALA A 211 -14.24 -12.51 -8.65
CA ALA A 211 -13.86 -11.69 -7.50
C ALA A 211 -13.40 -10.27 -7.90
N TYR A 212 -13.29 -9.95 -9.20
CA TYR A 212 -13.06 -8.59 -9.67
C TYR A 212 -14.41 -7.86 -9.84
N ASP A 213 -14.50 -6.62 -9.36
CA ASP A 213 -15.69 -5.76 -9.53
C ASP A 213 -15.85 -5.21 -10.96
N ALA A 214 -14.90 -5.49 -11.86
CA ALA A 214 -14.95 -5.07 -13.25
C ALA A 214 -15.76 -6.06 -14.11
N PRO A 215 -16.92 -5.66 -14.68
CA PRO A 215 -17.77 -6.56 -15.45
C PRO A 215 -17.12 -6.87 -16.81
N PRO A 216 -16.90 -8.15 -17.17
CA PRO A 216 -16.25 -8.51 -18.43
C PRO A 216 -17.05 -8.05 -19.65
N SER A 217 -16.33 -7.85 -20.76
CA SER A 217 -16.92 -7.41 -22.03
C SER A 217 -18.04 -8.37 -22.49
N SER A 218 -19.09 -7.84 -23.09
CA SER A 218 -20.26 -8.61 -23.57
C SER A 218 -19.87 -9.84 -24.40
N LYS A 219 -18.83 -9.72 -25.23
CA LYS A 219 -18.30 -10.82 -26.04
C LYS A 219 -17.59 -11.89 -25.20
N LYS A 220 -16.88 -11.49 -24.15
CA LYS A 220 -16.11 -12.38 -23.26
C LYS A 220 -16.97 -13.08 -22.21
N ARG A 221 -18.14 -12.53 -21.88
CA ARG A 221 -19.15 -13.21 -21.03
C ARG A 221 -19.59 -14.55 -21.62
N ILE A 222 -19.78 -14.61 -22.94
CA ILE A 222 -20.15 -15.85 -23.64
C ILE A 222 -18.98 -16.84 -23.58
N LEU A 223 -17.75 -16.37 -23.80
CA LEU A 223 -16.55 -17.21 -23.74
C LEU A 223 -16.30 -17.79 -22.34
N ALA A 224 -16.52 -16.99 -21.28
CA ALA A 224 -16.42 -17.46 -19.91
C ALA A 224 -17.45 -18.57 -19.59
N ARG A 225 -18.68 -18.44 -20.10
CA ARG A 225 -19.72 -19.49 -19.97
C ARG A 225 -19.32 -20.79 -20.66
N TRP A 226 -18.77 -20.70 -21.89
CA TRP A 226 -18.26 -21.88 -22.59
C TRP A 226 -17.08 -22.54 -21.85
N THR A 227 -16.17 -21.72 -21.32
CA THR A 227 -15.04 -22.20 -20.51
C THR A 227 -15.53 -23.01 -19.30
N PHE A 228 -16.53 -22.49 -18.58
CA PHE A 228 -17.15 -23.20 -17.47
C PHE A 228 -17.82 -24.51 -17.89
N ALA A 229 -18.57 -24.51 -19.00
CA ALA A 229 -19.22 -25.69 -19.53
C ALA A 229 -18.22 -26.81 -19.91
N VAL A 230 -17.08 -26.45 -20.51
CA VAL A 230 -16.01 -27.40 -20.86
C VAL A 230 -15.37 -28.02 -19.62
N ASN A 231 -15.09 -27.22 -18.59
CA ASN A 231 -14.56 -27.73 -17.31
C ASN A 231 -15.54 -28.69 -16.63
N LEU A 232 -16.84 -28.35 -16.65
CA LEU A 232 -17.90 -29.20 -16.09
C LEU A 232 -18.00 -30.54 -16.85
N ALA A 233 -18.04 -30.50 -18.18
CA ALA A 233 -18.10 -31.69 -19.02
C ALA A 233 -16.87 -32.60 -18.81
N SER A 234 -15.67 -32.01 -18.75
CA SER A 234 -14.43 -32.75 -18.49
C SER A 234 -14.44 -33.43 -17.12
N SER A 235 -14.92 -32.74 -16.09
CA SER A 235 -15.03 -33.29 -14.73
C SER A 235 -16.03 -34.45 -14.65
N LEU A 236 -17.18 -34.31 -15.31
CA LEU A 236 -18.19 -35.36 -15.39
C LEU A 236 -17.67 -36.60 -16.14
N MET A 237 -16.96 -36.40 -17.25
CA MET A 237 -16.39 -37.49 -18.03
C MET A 237 -15.37 -38.30 -17.22
N ILE A 238 -14.50 -37.64 -16.46
CA ILE A 238 -13.55 -38.30 -15.54
C ILE A 238 -14.30 -39.08 -14.45
N GLY A 239 -15.35 -38.49 -13.87
CA GLY A 239 -16.16 -39.16 -12.84
C GLY A 239 -16.85 -40.43 -13.35
N VAL A 240 -17.48 -40.36 -14.53
CA VAL A 240 -18.13 -41.50 -15.19
C VAL A 240 -17.11 -42.58 -15.55
N TYR A 241 -15.95 -42.20 -16.11
CA TYR A 241 -14.88 -43.13 -16.45
C TYR A 241 -14.34 -43.88 -15.22
N ARG A 242 -14.14 -43.18 -14.09
CA ARG A 242 -13.74 -43.82 -12.83
C ARG A 242 -14.81 -44.76 -12.29
N TRP A 243 -16.09 -44.40 -12.39
CA TRP A 243 -17.19 -45.25 -11.95
C TRP A 243 -17.35 -46.52 -12.80
N ALA A 244 -17.05 -46.46 -14.10
CA ALA A 244 -17.16 -47.61 -14.99
C ALA A 244 -16.02 -48.64 -14.84
N ILE A 245 -14.88 -48.27 -14.25
CA ILE A 245 -13.67 -49.09 -14.16
C ILE A 245 -13.40 -49.63 -12.75
N GLY A 246 -14.00 -49.03 -11.72
CA GLY A 246 -13.88 -49.45 -10.31
C GLY A 246 -15.12 -50.19 -9.84
#